data_AF-A0A498R1I0-F1
#
_entry.id   AF-A0A498R1I0-F1
#
_cell.length_a   1.000
_cell.length_b   1.000
_cell.length_c   1.000
_cell.angle_alpha   90.00
_cell.angle_beta   90.00
_cell.angle_gamma   90.00
#
_symmetry.space_group_name_H-M   'P 1'
#
loop_
_entity.id
_entity.type
_entity.pdbx_description
1 polymer ?
#
loop_
_entity_poly.entity_id
_entity_poly.type
_entity_poly.pdbx_seq_one_letter_code
_entity_poly.pdbx_strand_id
1 'polypeptide(L)'
;MADQEPCDGYQPDEIDDDMPDTGEDGSTPARRVAGWQRALRWVAWLTFLGLAIAHSDREFFGPLELVALATAIGISVWCLAKPLGGPLVAMDVAADVHGTFVSRTNWALVLIAVALTVGGIGAIGAIGYDLSTGRATVHNVLADMGTFVAGWTSEALSGWSYDAHLEHTHAYALFVLVVPGLLLLWWNLVPLVKRGSEFRVEPDASISVRGPRGWGQLLEYDYAAVTADGTTIRFTPAGDATPAIILPQARVFSRETGTRLRSQVSAELFQQRLTRHGFTIEVIDAKRGSFRGRRGLGAM
;
A
#
# COMPACT_ATOMS: atom_id res chain seq x y z
N MET A 1 -36.87 -42.44 -18.51
CA MET A 1 -35.57 -42.50 -19.22
C MET A 1 -35.41 -41.17 -19.91
N ALA A 2 -35.01 -40.17 -19.10
CA ALA A 2 -33.64 -39.64 -18.98
C ALA A 2 -33.53 -38.43 -19.91
N ASP A 3 -33.98 -37.26 -19.45
CA ASP A 3 -33.21 -36.27 -18.66
C ASP A 3 -32.02 -35.75 -19.47
N GLN A 4 -32.22 -34.57 -20.06
CA GLN A 4 -31.17 -33.78 -20.70
C GLN A 4 -31.09 -32.46 -19.91
N GLU A 5 -30.20 -32.46 -18.92
CA GLU A 5 -29.81 -31.27 -18.17
C GLU A 5 -29.13 -30.25 -19.10
N PRO A 6 -29.47 -28.95 -19.02
CA PRO A 6 -28.54 -27.92 -19.44
C PRO A 6 -27.45 -27.79 -18.37
N CYS A 7 -26.21 -28.10 -18.74
CA CYS A 7 -25.03 -27.76 -17.95
C CYS A 7 -24.93 -26.23 -17.84
N ASP A 8 -25.46 -25.68 -16.76
CA ASP A 8 -25.10 -24.34 -16.30
C ASP A 8 -23.61 -24.35 -15.92
N GLY A 9 -22.83 -23.69 -16.76
CA GLY A 9 -21.43 -23.41 -16.48
C GLY A 9 -21.34 -22.49 -15.27
N TYR A 10 -21.08 -23.08 -14.10
CA TYR A 10 -20.64 -22.39 -12.91
C TYR A 10 -19.30 -21.69 -13.23
N GLN A 11 -19.35 -20.42 -13.63
CA GLN A 11 -18.19 -19.53 -13.47
C GLN A 11 -18.12 -19.18 -11.97
N PRO A 12 -17.01 -19.46 -11.29
CA PRO A 12 -16.85 -18.97 -9.93
C PRO A 12 -16.75 -17.44 -10.02
N ASP A 13 -17.74 -16.77 -9.44
CA ASP A 13 -17.72 -15.34 -9.18
C ASP A 13 -16.34 -14.96 -8.60
N GLU A 14 -15.61 -14.10 -9.33
CA GLU A 14 -14.45 -13.43 -8.78
C GLU A 14 -14.92 -12.66 -7.55
N ILE A 15 -14.51 -13.13 -6.39
CA ILE A 15 -14.69 -12.46 -5.11
C ILE A 15 -13.93 -11.13 -5.19
N ASP A 16 -14.65 -10.08 -5.59
CA ASP A 16 -14.24 -8.68 -5.51
C ASP A 16 -14.33 -8.22 -4.03
N ASP A 17 -13.47 -8.77 -3.20
CA ASP A 17 -13.22 -8.27 -1.84
C ASP A 17 -12.34 -7.01 -1.92
N ASP A 18 -12.98 -5.84 -2.07
CA ASP A 18 -12.57 -4.56 -1.44
C ASP A 18 -13.33 -3.32 -1.99
N MET A 19 -14.65 -3.39 -2.17
CA MET A 19 -15.49 -2.18 -2.13
C MET A 19 -16.87 -2.49 -1.56
N PRO A 20 -17.39 -1.66 -0.63
CA PRO A 20 -18.81 -1.72 -0.32
C PRO A 20 -19.59 -1.31 -1.58
N ASP A 21 -20.40 -2.25 -2.06
CA ASP A 21 -21.47 -2.05 -3.04
C ASP A 21 -22.41 -0.95 -2.50
N THR A 22 -22.23 0.28 -2.97
CA THR A 22 -23.21 1.33 -2.77
C THR A 22 -24.07 1.38 -4.01
N GLY A 23 -25.15 0.60 -3.95
CA GLY A 23 -26.23 0.63 -4.91
C GLY A 23 -26.69 2.05 -5.24
N GLU A 24 -27.13 2.18 -6.49
CA GLU A 24 -27.73 3.36 -7.08
C GLU A 24 -28.88 3.90 -6.21
N ASP A 25 -28.59 4.91 -5.40
CA ASP A 25 -29.58 5.85 -4.87
C ASP A 25 -28.99 7.24 -5.03
N GLY A 26 -29.81 8.19 -5.50
CA GLY A 26 -29.48 9.60 -5.81
C GLY A 26 -28.96 10.41 -4.62
N SER A 27 -27.87 9.95 -4.04
CA SER A 27 -27.24 10.39 -2.81
C SER A 27 -25.98 11.18 -3.15
N THR A 28 -25.72 12.21 -2.36
CA THR A 28 -24.54 13.07 -2.47
C THR A 28 -23.27 12.29 -2.84
N PRO A 29 -22.48 12.75 -3.83
CA PRO A 29 -21.31 12.02 -4.29
C PRO A 29 -20.40 11.67 -3.11
N ALA A 30 -19.96 10.41 -3.06
CA ALA A 30 -19.08 9.91 -2.00
C ALA A 30 -17.94 10.90 -1.76
N ARG A 31 -17.70 11.29 -0.51
CA ARG A 31 -16.68 12.28 -0.15
C ARG A 31 -15.47 11.62 0.48
N ARG A 32 -14.31 12.25 0.35
CA ARG A 32 -13.08 11.78 1.00
C ARG A 32 -12.99 12.29 2.43
N VAL A 33 -12.27 11.57 3.29
CA VAL A 33 -11.84 12.12 4.58
C VAL A 33 -10.89 13.30 4.33
N ALA A 34 -11.23 14.47 4.86
CA ALA A 34 -10.42 15.68 4.70
C ALA A 34 -9.03 15.51 5.32
N GLY A 35 -8.03 16.26 4.84
CA GLY A 35 -6.67 16.22 5.38
C GLY A 35 -6.61 16.52 6.89
N TRP A 36 -7.38 17.50 7.35
CA TRP A 36 -7.48 17.84 8.77
C TRP A 36 -8.23 16.77 9.58
N GLN A 37 -9.22 16.08 9.02
CA GLN A 37 -9.90 14.95 9.67
C GLN A 37 -8.91 13.79 9.89
N ARG A 38 -8.03 13.53 8.92
CA ARG A 38 -6.94 12.57 9.10
C ARG A 38 -5.97 13.00 10.17
N ALA A 39 -5.58 14.28 10.19
CA ALA A 39 -4.70 14.83 11.22
C ALA A 39 -5.31 14.70 12.62
N LEU A 40 -6.60 15.03 12.77
CA LEU A 40 -7.34 14.88 14.01
C LEU A 40 -7.38 13.42 14.48
N ARG A 41 -7.61 12.48 13.55
CA ARG A 41 -7.56 11.04 13.86
C ARG A 41 -6.18 10.63 14.35
N TRP A 42 -5.11 11.09 13.71
CA TRP A 42 -3.74 10.84 14.15
C TRP A 42 -3.47 11.41 15.54
N VAL A 43 -3.84 12.67 15.78
CA VAL A 43 -3.66 13.30 17.09
C VAL A 43 -4.39 12.52 18.18
N ALA A 44 -5.65 12.12 17.95
CA ALA A 44 -6.40 11.36 18.93
C ALA A 44 -5.77 9.99 19.25
N TRP A 45 -5.33 9.24 18.23
CA TRP A 45 -4.63 7.97 18.44
C TRP A 45 -3.27 8.13 19.11
N LEU A 46 -2.49 9.16 18.76
CA LEU A 46 -1.21 9.45 19.39
C LEU A 46 -1.37 9.89 20.85
N THR A 47 -2.42 10.65 21.17
CA THR A 47 -2.74 11.03 22.55
C THR A 47 -3.10 9.81 23.38
N PHE A 48 -3.95 8.92 22.86
CA PHE A 48 -4.26 7.65 23.53
C PHE A 48 -2.99 6.81 23.74
N LEU A 49 -2.18 6.64 22.70
CA LEU A 49 -0.94 5.87 22.78
C LEU A 49 0.04 6.47 23.78
N GLY A 50 0.20 7.79 23.79
CA GLY A 50 1.05 8.50 24.75
C GLY A 50 0.59 8.29 26.20
N LEU A 51 -0.71 8.32 26.45
CA LEU A 51 -1.28 8.05 27.77
C LEU A 51 -1.12 6.59 28.19
N ALA A 52 -1.28 5.65 27.26
CA ALA A 52 -1.08 4.22 27.51
C ALA A 52 0.38 3.92 27.86
N ILE A 53 1.34 4.53 27.16
CA ILE A 53 2.77 4.37 27.45
C ILE A 53 3.12 5.01 28.80
N ALA A 54 2.63 6.23 29.07
CA ALA A 54 2.92 6.95 30.30
C ALA A 54 2.38 6.27 31.56
N HIS A 55 1.36 5.41 31.42
CA HIS A 55 0.75 4.66 32.51
C HIS A 55 0.91 3.15 32.36
N SER A 56 1.93 2.71 31.60
CA SER A 56 2.18 1.31 31.30
C SER A 56 2.52 0.44 32.52
N ASP A 57 2.87 1.07 33.65
CA ASP A 57 3.13 0.39 34.93
C ASP A 57 1.86 -0.14 35.62
N ARG A 58 0.67 0.12 35.06
CA ARG A 58 -0.62 -0.30 35.63
C ARG A 58 -1.12 -1.60 34.99
N GLU A 59 -1.76 -2.45 35.80
CA GLU A 59 -2.38 -3.70 35.34
C GLU A 59 -3.59 -3.48 34.40
N PHE A 60 -4.27 -2.33 34.50
CA PHE A 60 -5.45 -2.01 33.69
C PHE A 60 -5.46 -0.56 33.22
N PHE A 61 -6.18 -0.27 32.12
CA PHE A 61 -6.41 1.09 31.66
C PHE A 61 -7.24 1.89 32.68
N GLY A 62 -6.71 3.04 33.07
CA GLY A 62 -7.42 3.97 33.93
C GLY A 62 -8.55 4.71 33.18
N PRO A 63 -9.37 5.48 33.92
CA PRO A 63 -10.48 6.25 33.34
C PRO A 63 -10.04 7.23 32.23
N LEU A 64 -8.84 7.80 32.35
CA LEU A 64 -8.31 8.76 31.37
C LEU A 64 -7.93 8.06 30.05
N GLU A 65 -7.31 6.88 30.13
CA GLU A 65 -6.94 6.06 28.99
C GLU A 65 -8.18 5.54 28.26
N LEU A 66 -9.21 5.13 29.01
CA LEU A 66 -10.50 4.72 28.45
C LEU A 66 -11.23 5.87 27.74
N VAL A 67 -11.23 7.07 28.33
CA VAL A 67 -11.81 8.28 27.71
C VAL A 67 -11.04 8.66 26.44
N ALA A 68 -9.71 8.59 26.46
CA ALA A 68 -8.88 8.85 25.29
C ALA A 68 -9.12 7.82 24.17
N LEU A 69 -9.26 6.54 24.51
CA LEU A 69 -9.62 5.48 23.58
C LEU A 69 -10.99 5.71 22.95
N ALA A 70 -12.01 5.96 23.78
CA ALA A 70 -13.37 6.25 23.31
C ALA A 70 -13.40 7.48 22.39
N THR A 71 -12.62 8.50 22.71
CA THR A 71 -12.46 9.69 21.87
C THR A 71 -11.80 9.36 20.53
N ALA A 72 -10.73 8.55 20.51
CA ALA A 72 -10.05 8.14 19.29
C ALA A 72 -10.96 7.29 18.38
N ILE A 73 -11.74 6.38 18.96
CA ILE A 73 -12.76 5.59 18.25
C ILE A 73 -13.85 6.51 17.71
N GLY A 74 -14.42 7.39 18.54
CA GLY A 74 -15.48 8.32 18.14
C GLY A 74 -15.06 9.25 17.00
N ILE A 75 -13.86 9.81 17.07
CA ILE A 75 -13.29 10.61 15.98
C ILE A 75 -13.10 9.76 14.71
N SER A 76 -12.62 8.52 14.84
CA SER A 76 -12.42 7.63 13.70
C SER A 76 -13.74 7.30 13.01
N VAL A 77 -14.77 6.92 13.77
CA VAL A 77 -16.13 6.65 13.28
C VAL A 77 -16.72 7.90 12.63
N TRP A 78 -16.63 9.07 13.28
CA TRP A 78 -17.14 10.31 12.72
C TRP A 78 -16.45 10.70 11.41
N CYS A 79 -15.13 10.54 11.32
CA CYS A 79 -14.38 10.82 10.08
C CYS A 79 -14.82 9.93 8.91
N LEU A 80 -15.19 8.67 9.19
CA LEU A 80 -15.66 7.71 8.19
C LEU A 80 -17.14 7.92 7.84
N ALA A 81 -17.98 8.21 8.84
CA ALA A 81 -19.42 8.42 8.65
C ALA A 81 -19.73 9.79 7.99
N LYS A 82 -18.92 10.82 8.25
CA LYS A 82 -19.09 12.17 7.69
C LYS A 82 -17.77 12.68 7.09
N PRO A 83 -17.36 12.16 5.94
CA PRO A 83 -16.20 12.69 5.22
C PRO A 83 -16.48 14.12 4.72
N LEU A 84 -15.66 15.07 5.17
CA LEU A 84 -15.79 16.50 4.86
C LEU A 84 -14.81 16.98 3.78
N GLY A 85 -14.11 16.04 3.13
CA GLY A 85 -13.23 16.34 2.01
C GLY A 85 -13.98 16.53 0.70
N GLY A 86 -13.22 16.75 -0.37
CA GLY A 86 -13.75 16.88 -1.72
C GLY A 86 -14.40 15.58 -2.23
N PRO A 87 -15.11 15.67 -3.37
CA PRO A 87 -15.75 14.50 -3.99
C PRO A 87 -14.71 13.43 -4.32
N LEU A 88 -15.10 12.18 -4.10
CA LEU A 88 -14.40 11.01 -4.59
C LEU A 88 -14.64 10.96 -6.10
N VAL A 89 -13.56 11.04 -6.87
CA VAL A 89 -13.58 10.92 -8.33
C VAL A 89 -12.93 9.59 -8.59
N ALA A 90 -13.67 8.61 -9.09
CA ALA A 90 -13.07 7.35 -9.53
C ALA A 90 -12.30 7.61 -10.84
N MET A 91 -11.16 6.93 -11.01
CA MET A 91 -10.34 7.01 -12.22
C MET A 91 -10.19 5.60 -12.74
N ASP A 92 -11.29 5.07 -13.25
CA ASP A 92 -11.39 3.67 -13.67
C ASP A 92 -11.05 3.50 -15.16
N VAL A 93 -11.13 4.59 -15.94
CA VAL A 93 -10.83 4.60 -17.37
C VAL A 93 -9.66 5.54 -17.67
N ALA A 94 -8.79 5.14 -18.61
CA ALA A 94 -7.62 5.92 -19.01
C ALA A 94 -7.98 7.33 -19.53
N ALA A 95 -9.15 7.50 -20.15
CA ALA A 95 -9.61 8.78 -20.67
C ALA A 95 -9.89 9.84 -19.58
N ASP A 96 -10.22 9.40 -18.36
CA ASP A 96 -10.55 10.31 -17.25
C ASP A 96 -9.31 10.75 -16.46
N VAL A 97 -8.12 10.27 -16.85
CA VAL A 97 -6.86 10.51 -16.15
C VAL A 97 -6.31 11.88 -16.53
N HIS A 98 -6.73 12.90 -15.81
CA HIS A 98 -6.20 14.27 -15.95
C HIS A 98 -5.66 14.81 -14.63
N GLY A 99 -4.69 15.72 -14.72
CA GLY A 99 -4.09 16.40 -13.57
C GLY A 99 -2.70 15.87 -13.21
N THR A 100 -2.25 16.20 -12.01
CA THR A 100 -0.89 15.93 -11.53
C THR A 100 -0.87 14.66 -10.69
N PHE A 101 0.04 13.75 -10.99
CA PHE A 101 0.14 12.44 -10.35
C PHE A 101 1.49 12.27 -9.63
N VAL A 102 1.41 11.78 -8.40
CA VAL A 102 2.57 11.57 -7.53
C VAL A 102 2.47 10.23 -6.80
N SER A 103 3.58 9.51 -6.69
CA SER A 103 3.64 8.33 -5.83
C SER A 103 3.68 8.73 -4.36
N ARG A 104 2.89 8.08 -3.51
CA ARG A 104 2.87 8.36 -2.06
C ARG A 104 3.27 7.13 -1.26
N THR A 105 4.15 7.37 -0.29
CA THR A 105 4.52 6.39 0.72
C THR A 105 3.45 6.37 1.82
N ASN A 106 3.05 5.17 2.25
CA ASN A 106 2.18 5.03 3.40
C ASN A 106 3.03 5.08 4.68
N TRP A 107 3.25 6.29 5.19
CA TRP A 107 4.05 6.52 6.40
C TRP A 107 3.51 5.79 7.63
N ALA A 108 2.19 5.56 7.71
CA ALA A 108 1.60 4.79 8.80
C ALA A 108 2.16 3.36 8.85
N LEU A 109 2.15 2.68 7.70
CA LEU A 109 2.68 1.33 7.59
C LEU A 109 4.19 1.30 7.76
N VAL A 110 4.91 2.34 7.30
CA VAL A 110 6.36 2.45 7.55
C VAL A 110 6.63 2.54 9.06
N LEU A 111 5.91 3.39 9.79
CA LEU A 111 6.08 3.54 11.24
C LEU A 111 5.75 2.25 12.00
N ILE A 112 4.65 1.57 11.64
CA ILE A 112 4.30 0.26 12.20
C ILE A 112 5.41 -0.74 11.93
N ALA A 113 5.92 -0.78 10.69
CA ALA A 113 6.98 -1.70 10.31
C ALA A 113 8.30 -1.43 11.06
N VAL A 114 8.65 -0.15 11.26
CA VAL A 114 9.78 0.24 12.13
C VAL A 114 9.55 -0.24 13.56
N ALA A 115 8.36 0.00 14.13
CA ALA A 115 8.05 -0.40 15.50
C ALA A 115 8.15 -1.92 15.69
N LEU A 116 7.59 -2.72 14.77
CA LEU A 116 7.69 -4.18 14.78
C LEU A 116 9.15 -4.65 14.69
N THR A 117 9.94 -4.03 13.81
CA THR A 117 11.34 -4.38 13.62
C THR A 117 12.18 -4.04 14.85
N VAL A 118 12.01 -2.85 15.43
CA VAL A 118 12.72 -2.41 16.63
C VAL A 118 12.32 -3.27 17.84
N GLY A 119 11.03 -3.57 18.01
CA GLY A 119 10.54 -4.45 19.06
C GLY A 119 11.15 -5.85 18.95
N GLY A 120 11.20 -6.40 17.73
CA GLY A 120 11.83 -7.69 17.48
C GLY A 120 13.36 -7.70 17.70
N ILE A 121 14.08 -6.63 17.32
CA ILE A 121 15.51 -6.48 17.63
C ILE A 121 15.74 -6.39 19.14
N GLY A 122 14.89 -5.66 19.86
CA GLY A 122 14.94 -5.59 21.33
C GLY A 122 14.82 -6.97 21.97
N ALA A 123 13.93 -7.82 21.45
CA ALA A 123 13.78 -9.20 21.89
C ALA A 123 15.05 -10.04 21.64
N ILE A 124 15.74 -9.87 20.50
CA ILE A 124 17.05 -10.52 20.25
C ILE A 124 18.07 -10.13 21.33
N GLY A 125 18.11 -8.85 21.69
CA GLY A 125 19.00 -8.34 22.74
C GLY A 125 18.71 -8.99 24.10
N ALA A 126 17.44 -9.11 24.47
CA ALA A 126 17.01 -9.79 25.69
C ALA A 126 17.38 -11.28 25.68
N ILE A 127 17.15 -11.99 24.57
CA ILE A 127 17.56 -13.38 24.39
C ILE A 127 19.07 -13.54 24.59
N GLY A 128 19.88 -12.70 23.93
CA GLY A 128 21.34 -12.75 24.05
C GLY A 128 21.83 -12.48 25.48
N TYR A 129 21.21 -11.53 26.17
CA TYR A 129 21.51 -11.23 27.57
C TYR A 129 21.16 -12.41 28.48
N ASP A 130 19.99 -13.02 28.33
CA ASP A 130 19.56 -14.12 29.20
C ASP A 130 20.31 -15.43 28.90
N LEU A 131 20.70 -15.68 27.65
CA LEU A 131 21.60 -16.79 27.31
C LEU A 131 23.00 -16.59 27.90
N SER A 132 23.56 -15.38 27.79
CA SER A 132 24.92 -15.08 28.29
C SER A 132 25.02 -15.04 29.81
N THR A 133 23.91 -14.76 30.50
CA THR A 133 23.82 -14.78 31.98
C THR A 133 23.33 -16.11 32.54
N GLY A 134 23.01 -17.09 31.68
CA GLY A 134 22.51 -18.41 32.08
C GLY A 134 21.08 -18.41 32.63
N ARG A 135 20.33 -17.32 32.44
CA ARG A 135 18.93 -17.19 32.87
C ARG A 135 17.96 -17.96 31.98
N ALA A 136 18.33 -18.20 30.73
CA ALA A 136 17.57 -19.00 29.79
C ALA A 136 18.47 -19.99 29.04
N THR A 137 17.90 -21.09 28.57
CA THR A 137 18.56 -22.02 27.64
C THR A 137 18.02 -21.84 26.23
N VAL A 138 18.78 -22.28 25.22
CA VAL A 138 18.34 -22.29 23.81
C VAL A 138 17.04 -23.08 23.64
N HIS A 139 16.84 -24.15 24.42
CA HIS A 139 15.60 -24.92 24.41
C HIS A 139 14.41 -24.09 24.88
N ASN A 140 14.56 -23.30 25.95
CA ASN A 140 13.49 -22.43 26.46
C ASN A 140 13.07 -21.41 25.40
N VAL A 141 14.03 -20.80 24.70
CA VAL A 141 13.74 -19.82 23.64
C VAL A 141 13.00 -20.47 22.46
N LEU A 142 13.43 -21.66 22.02
CA LEU A 142 12.79 -22.37 20.91
C LEU A 142 11.39 -22.90 21.26
N ALA A 143 11.19 -23.37 22.50
CA ALA A 143 9.88 -23.80 22.99
C ALA A 143 8.89 -22.62 23.05
N ASP A 144 9.36 -21.46 23.51
CA ASP A 144 8.60 -20.21 23.57
C ASP A 144 8.15 -19.75 22.17
N MET A 145 9.08 -19.80 21.20
CA MET A 145 8.79 -19.51 19.80
C MET A 145 7.77 -20.49 19.19
N GLY A 146 7.91 -21.78 19.48
CA GLY A 146 6.99 -22.82 19.01
C GLY A 146 5.57 -22.61 19.51
N THR A 147 5.42 -22.32 20.80
CA THR A 147 4.12 -22.04 21.44
C THR A 147 3.46 -20.79 20.84
N PHE A 148 4.23 -19.73 20.60
CA PHE A 148 3.73 -18.51 19.97
C PHE A 148 3.24 -18.73 18.54
N VAL A 149 4.05 -19.38 17.70
CA VAL A 149 3.69 -19.65 16.29
C VAL A 149 2.49 -20.60 16.22
N ALA A 150 2.46 -21.65 17.05
CA ALA A 150 1.34 -22.59 17.10
C ALA A 150 0.05 -21.90 17.57
N GLY A 151 0.13 -21.08 18.61
CA GLY A 151 -1.00 -20.29 19.11
C GLY A 151 -1.56 -19.37 18.03
N TRP A 152 -0.71 -18.53 17.42
CA TRP A 152 -1.14 -17.60 16.38
C TRP A 152 -1.69 -18.30 15.13
N THR A 153 -1.05 -19.39 14.68
CA THR A 153 -1.54 -20.17 13.53
C THR A 153 -2.90 -20.80 13.81
N SER A 154 -3.11 -21.31 15.02
CA SER A 154 -4.39 -21.90 15.42
C SER A 154 -5.51 -20.85 15.46
N GLU A 155 -5.24 -19.67 16.00
CA GLU A 155 -6.20 -18.58 16.09
C GLU A 155 -6.55 -18.02 14.70
N ALA A 156 -5.54 -17.83 13.84
CA ALA A 156 -5.73 -17.35 12.47
C ALA A 156 -6.54 -18.30 11.58
N LEU A 157 -6.41 -19.63 11.79
CA LEU A 157 -7.10 -20.64 10.97
C LEU A 157 -8.45 -21.09 11.54
N SER A 158 -8.61 -21.08 12.86
CA SER A 158 -9.83 -21.60 13.50
C SER A 158 -10.83 -20.51 13.91
N GLY A 159 -10.43 -19.23 13.95
CA GLY A 159 -11.30 -18.11 14.28
C GLY A 159 -11.87 -18.12 15.71
N TRP A 160 -11.44 -19.06 16.56
CA TRP A 160 -11.74 -19.14 17.98
C TRP A 160 -10.48 -18.81 18.77
N SER A 161 -10.63 -18.17 19.94
CA SER A 161 -9.54 -17.93 20.88
C SER A 161 -9.05 -19.28 21.39
N TYR A 162 -8.05 -19.85 20.71
CA TYR A 162 -7.29 -20.95 21.25
C TYR A 162 -6.65 -20.43 22.53
N ASP A 163 -6.90 -21.12 23.64
CA ASP A 163 -6.30 -20.87 24.96
C ASP A 163 -4.82 -21.29 24.93
N ALA A 164 -4.09 -20.81 23.91
CA ALA A 164 -2.65 -20.82 23.91
C ALA A 164 -2.27 -20.11 25.19
N HIS A 165 -1.49 -20.78 26.02
CA HIS A 165 -0.95 -20.25 27.27
C HIS A 165 0.04 -19.10 26.97
N LEU A 166 -0.45 -18.06 26.29
CA LEU A 166 0.29 -16.89 25.84
C LEU A 166 0.80 -16.11 27.05
N GLU A 167 0.11 -16.25 28.18
CA GLU A 167 0.47 -15.78 29.52
C GLU A 167 1.82 -16.33 30.03
N HIS A 168 2.30 -17.45 29.47
CA HIS A 168 3.60 -18.04 29.78
C HIS A 168 4.66 -17.78 28.71
N THR A 169 4.32 -17.05 27.64
CA THR A 169 5.28 -16.73 26.59
C THR A 169 6.16 -15.58 27.04
N HIS A 170 7.47 -15.81 27.11
CA HIS A 170 8.41 -14.74 27.41
C HIS A 170 8.47 -13.76 26.23
N ALA A 171 9.00 -12.54 26.46
CA ALA A 171 9.16 -11.52 25.42
C ALA A 171 10.05 -11.97 24.23
N TYR A 172 10.67 -13.15 24.29
CA TYR A 172 11.47 -13.76 23.23
C TYR A 172 10.65 -14.05 21.97
N ALA A 173 9.36 -14.34 22.10
CA ALA A 173 8.45 -14.50 20.97
C ALA A 173 8.37 -13.26 20.06
N LEU A 174 8.64 -12.06 20.59
CA LEU A 174 8.63 -10.81 19.81
C LEU A 174 9.72 -10.78 18.72
N PHE A 175 10.76 -11.62 18.79
CA PHE A 175 11.73 -11.76 17.69
C PHE A 175 11.05 -12.20 16.38
N VAL A 176 9.96 -12.98 16.44
CA VAL A 176 9.19 -13.39 15.27
C VAL A 176 8.66 -12.17 14.50
N LEU A 177 8.45 -11.03 15.17
CA LEU A 177 7.98 -9.78 14.57
C LEU A 177 9.03 -9.09 13.67
N VAL A 178 10.31 -9.47 13.76
CA VAL A 178 11.36 -8.93 12.88
C VAL A 178 11.06 -9.24 11.42
N VAL A 179 10.65 -10.47 11.10
CA VAL A 179 10.41 -10.88 9.71
C VAL A 179 9.21 -10.14 9.10
N PRO A 180 8.02 -10.11 9.72
CA PRO A 180 6.90 -9.27 9.26
C PRO A 180 7.25 -7.77 9.22
N GLY A 181 7.99 -7.27 10.23
CA GLY A 181 8.44 -5.88 10.27
C GLY A 181 9.33 -5.51 9.08
N LEU A 182 10.33 -6.34 8.76
CA LEU A 182 11.21 -6.15 7.62
C LEU A 182 10.46 -6.29 6.28
N LEU A 183 9.54 -7.24 6.17
CA LEU A 183 8.70 -7.39 4.97
C LEU A 183 7.82 -6.16 4.75
N LEU A 184 7.16 -5.67 5.79
CA LEU A 184 6.35 -4.45 5.72
C LEU A 184 7.21 -3.22 5.41
N LEU A 185 8.41 -3.10 5.99
CA LEU A 185 9.36 -2.03 5.68
C LEU A 185 9.73 -2.08 4.20
N TRP A 186 10.17 -3.23 3.71
CA TRP A 186 10.54 -3.44 2.31
C TRP A 186 9.40 -3.05 1.35
N TRP A 187 8.20 -3.57 1.58
CA TRP A 187 7.04 -3.33 0.70
C TRP A 187 6.61 -1.86 0.65
N ASN A 188 6.81 -1.12 1.74
CA ASN A 188 6.43 0.29 1.82
C ASN A 188 7.57 1.25 1.44
N LEU A 189 8.83 0.83 1.54
CA LEU A 189 10.01 1.60 1.14
C LEU A 189 10.32 1.48 -0.35
N VAL A 190 10.00 0.38 -1.02
CA VAL A 190 10.24 0.24 -2.47
C VAL A 190 9.63 1.39 -3.28
N PRO A 191 8.36 1.81 -3.06
CA PRO A 191 7.79 2.98 -3.75
C PRO A 191 8.41 4.32 -3.32
N LEU A 192 9.08 4.40 -2.16
CA LEU A 192 9.82 5.58 -1.73
C LEU A 192 11.16 5.71 -2.47
N VAL A 193 11.89 4.59 -2.62
CA VAL A 193 13.20 4.56 -3.28
C VAL A 193 13.04 4.62 -4.80
N LYS A 194 12.00 3.97 -5.35
CA LYS A 194 11.66 3.96 -6.78
C LYS A 194 10.53 4.94 -7.11
N ARG A 195 10.49 6.11 -6.46
CA ARG A 195 9.34 7.04 -6.55
C ARG A 195 9.15 7.65 -7.93
N GLY A 196 10.20 7.67 -8.75
CA GLY A 196 10.20 8.33 -10.06
C GLY A 196 9.93 9.83 -9.95
N SER A 197 9.78 10.46 -11.11
CA SER A 197 9.36 11.85 -11.24
C SER A 197 7.84 11.97 -11.27
N GLU A 198 7.30 13.01 -10.63
CA GLU A 198 5.89 13.38 -10.78
C GLU A 198 5.58 13.61 -12.26
N PHE A 199 4.40 13.19 -12.70
CA PHE A 199 3.92 13.45 -14.05
C PHE A 199 2.57 14.16 -14.01
N ARG A 200 2.27 14.90 -15.06
CA ARG A 200 1.01 15.62 -15.26
C ARG A 200 0.44 15.18 -16.59
N VAL A 201 -0.84 14.85 -16.61
CA VAL A 201 -1.58 14.60 -17.84
C VAL A 201 -2.44 15.82 -18.12
N GLU A 202 -2.17 16.49 -19.23
CA GLU A 202 -2.92 17.66 -19.68
C GLU A 202 -4.23 17.26 -20.39
N PRO A 203 -5.17 18.19 -20.59
CA PRO A 203 -6.46 17.89 -21.23
C PRO A 203 -6.34 17.37 -22.67
N ASP A 204 -5.26 17.72 -23.37
CA ASP A 204 -4.92 17.21 -24.70
C ASP A 204 -4.25 15.82 -24.67
N ALA A 205 -4.26 15.17 -23.50
CA ALA A 205 -3.56 13.92 -23.19
C ALA A 205 -2.03 13.99 -23.31
N SER A 206 -1.44 15.19 -23.42
CA SER A 206 0.01 15.36 -23.33
C SER A 206 0.50 15.08 -21.92
N ILE A 207 1.68 14.47 -21.81
CA ILE A 207 2.27 14.10 -20.52
C ILE A 207 3.46 15.01 -20.28
N SER A 208 3.47 15.69 -19.14
CA SER A 208 4.58 16.51 -18.67
C SER A 208 5.21 15.87 -17.43
N VAL A 209 6.54 15.89 -17.33
CA VAL A 209 7.29 15.29 -16.23
C VAL A 209 7.98 16.37 -15.42
N ARG A 210 7.97 16.22 -14.10
CA ARG A 210 8.66 17.11 -13.19
C ARG A 210 10.16 16.79 -13.18
N GLY A 211 10.96 17.72 -13.67
CA GLY A 211 12.41 17.71 -13.60
C GLY A 211 12.98 18.80 -12.67
N PRO A 212 14.31 18.94 -12.59
CA PRO A 212 14.98 19.93 -11.73
C PRO A 212 14.63 21.38 -12.11
N ARG A 213 14.41 21.64 -13.41
CA ARG A 213 14.12 22.97 -13.96
C ARG A 213 12.62 23.28 -14.05
N GLY A 214 11.76 22.38 -13.57
CA GLY A 214 10.31 22.55 -13.63
C GLY A 214 9.62 21.42 -14.42
N TRP A 215 8.47 21.74 -15.02
CA TRP A 215 7.74 20.81 -15.86
C TRP A 215 8.33 20.83 -17.27
N GLY A 216 8.62 19.64 -17.82
CA GLY A 216 9.01 19.47 -19.22
C GLY A 216 8.10 18.45 -19.88
N GLN A 217 7.71 18.67 -21.12
CA GLN A 217 6.89 17.73 -21.87
C GLN A 217 7.67 16.43 -22.10
N LEU A 218 7.00 15.30 -21.90
CA LEU A 218 7.51 13.99 -22.26
C LEU A 218 7.42 13.84 -23.78
N LEU A 219 8.58 13.77 -24.42
CA LEU A 219 8.71 13.58 -25.85
C LEU A 219 9.06 12.12 -26.11
N GLU A 220 8.06 11.29 -26.39
CA GLU A 220 8.24 9.83 -26.49
C GLU A 220 9.22 9.44 -27.61
N TYR A 221 9.37 10.28 -28.63
CA TYR A 221 10.28 10.06 -29.75
C TYR A 221 11.77 10.20 -29.38
N ASP A 222 12.12 10.73 -28.21
CA ASP A 222 13.52 10.77 -27.75
C ASP A 222 13.98 9.44 -27.12
N TYR A 223 13.05 8.47 -27.00
CA TYR A 223 13.28 7.20 -26.32
C TYR A 223 13.18 6.01 -27.29
N ALA A 224 14.05 5.02 -27.09
CA ALA A 224 14.09 3.81 -27.90
C ALA A 224 13.19 2.69 -27.34
N ALA A 225 13.06 2.64 -26.02
CA ALA A 225 12.29 1.61 -25.33
C ALA A 225 11.62 2.17 -24.07
N VAL A 226 10.47 1.61 -23.73
CA VAL A 226 9.73 1.88 -22.50
C VAL A 226 9.46 0.57 -21.79
N THR A 227 9.71 0.51 -20.48
CA THR A 227 9.45 -0.70 -19.68
C THR A 227 8.69 -0.33 -18.42
N ALA A 228 7.54 -0.95 -18.22
CA ALA A 228 6.75 -0.85 -17.00
C ALA A 228 6.83 -2.18 -16.24
N ASP A 229 7.24 -2.14 -14.96
CA ASP A 229 7.41 -3.33 -14.11
C ASP A 229 6.29 -3.50 -13.06
N GLY A 230 5.23 -2.69 -13.14
CA GLY A 230 4.16 -2.61 -12.15
C GLY A 230 4.49 -1.69 -10.97
N THR A 231 5.75 -1.26 -10.83
CA THR A 231 6.18 -0.27 -9.82
C THR A 231 6.52 1.08 -10.44
N THR A 232 7.20 1.06 -11.59
CA THR A 232 7.66 2.24 -12.33
C THR A 232 7.57 2.00 -13.83
N ILE A 233 7.44 3.09 -14.58
CA ILE A 233 7.54 3.13 -16.04
C ILE A 233 8.83 3.85 -16.40
N ARG A 234 9.78 3.12 -16.97
CA ARG A 234 11.10 3.62 -17.35
C ARG A 234 11.17 3.87 -18.85
N PHE A 235 11.49 5.10 -19.23
CA PHE A 235 11.81 5.51 -20.58
C PHE A 235 13.33 5.45 -20.77
N THR A 236 13.77 4.59 -21.70
CA THR A 236 15.17 4.36 -22.02
C THR A 236 15.53 5.18 -23.27
N PRO A 237 16.50 6.11 -23.16
CA PRO A 237 16.80 7.06 -24.24
C PRO A 237 17.36 6.35 -25.48
N ALA A 238 17.18 6.96 -26.65
CA ALA A 238 17.74 6.46 -27.90
C ALA A 238 19.23 6.81 -28.09
N GLY A 239 19.75 7.80 -27.35
CA GLY A 239 21.16 8.19 -27.37
C GLY A 239 21.55 8.95 -26.11
N ASP A 240 22.85 9.24 -25.97
CA ASP A 240 23.44 9.77 -24.73
C ASP A 240 23.03 11.21 -24.37
N ALA A 241 22.44 11.95 -25.31
CA ALA A 241 22.01 13.33 -25.09
C ALA A 241 20.76 13.44 -24.21
N THR A 242 19.94 12.38 -24.13
CA THR A 242 18.67 12.40 -23.39
C THR A 242 18.79 11.53 -22.13
N PRO A 243 18.52 12.06 -20.93
CA PRO A 243 18.54 11.25 -19.72
C PRO A 243 17.34 10.29 -19.67
N ALA A 244 17.51 9.13 -19.03
CA ALA A 244 16.40 8.23 -18.76
C ALA A 244 15.37 8.87 -17.83
N ILE A 245 14.08 8.69 -18.12
CA ILE A 245 12.98 9.14 -17.27
C ILE A 245 12.34 7.94 -16.59
N ILE A 246 12.03 8.08 -15.30
CA ILE A 246 11.33 7.07 -14.52
C ILE A 246 10.07 7.72 -13.96
N LEU A 247 8.90 7.19 -14.32
CA LEU A 247 7.61 7.61 -13.80
C LEU A 247 7.10 6.58 -12.79
N PRO A 248 6.38 6.99 -11.75
CA PRO A 248 5.76 6.05 -10.84
C PRO A 248 4.56 5.34 -11.48
N GLN A 249 4.37 4.08 -11.12
CA GLN A 249 3.21 3.27 -11.49
C GLN A 249 2.49 2.70 -10.25
N ALA A 250 3.25 2.35 -9.22
CA ALA A 250 2.69 1.89 -7.95
C ALA A 250 2.37 3.08 -7.02
N ARG A 251 1.21 2.96 -6.34
CA ARG A 251 0.74 3.92 -5.33
C ARG A 251 0.73 5.36 -5.84
N VAL A 252 0.31 5.53 -7.10
CA VAL A 252 0.15 6.82 -7.75
C VAL A 252 -1.17 7.43 -7.31
N PHE A 253 -1.14 8.71 -6.92
CA PHE A 253 -2.34 9.44 -6.57
C PHE A 253 -2.38 10.77 -7.32
N SER A 254 -3.58 11.15 -7.77
CA SER A 254 -3.81 12.54 -8.21
C SER A 254 -3.54 13.47 -7.03
N ARG A 255 -2.87 14.59 -7.31
CA ARG A 255 -2.55 15.62 -6.32
C ARG A 255 -3.78 16.46 -6.00
N GLU A 256 -4.60 16.73 -7.01
CA GLU A 256 -5.79 17.56 -6.93
C GLU A 256 -6.91 16.83 -6.21
N THR A 257 -7.18 15.59 -6.62
CA THR A 257 -8.32 14.84 -6.08
C THR A 257 -7.88 13.90 -4.94
N GLY A 258 -6.66 13.38 -4.98
CA GLY A 258 -6.20 12.35 -4.05
C GLY A 258 -6.65 10.95 -4.42
N THR A 259 -7.19 10.74 -5.62
CA THR A 259 -7.64 9.41 -6.08
C THR A 259 -6.42 8.58 -6.40
N ARG A 260 -6.48 7.29 -6.03
CA ARG A 260 -5.48 6.33 -6.45
C ARG A 260 -5.66 6.04 -7.93
N LEU A 261 -4.63 6.33 -8.72
CA LEU A 261 -4.56 5.84 -10.09
C LEU A 261 -4.15 4.35 -10.02
N ARG A 262 -5.00 3.46 -10.52
CA ARG A 262 -4.71 2.03 -10.58
C ARG A 262 -3.57 1.78 -11.58
N SER A 263 -2.70 0.81 -11.29
CA SER A 263 -1.55 0.53 -12.16
C SER A 263 -1.96 0.02 -13.53
N GLN A 264 -3.11 -0.65 -13.65
CA GLN A 264 -3.67 -1.10 -14.93
C GLN A 264 -4.14 0.09 -15.77
N VAL A 265 -4.91 1.01 -15.19
CA VAL A 265 -5.39 2.23 -15.87
C VAL A 265 -4.21 3.11 -16.30
N SER A 266 -3.20 3.25 -15.43
CA SER A 266 -1.95 3.91 -15.79
C SER A 266 -1.25 3.21 -16.95
N ALA A 267 -1.13 1.88 -16.92
CA ALA A 267 -0.50 1.13 -18.00
C ALA A 267 -1.26 1.33 -19.32
N GLU A 268 -2.59 1.23 -19.30
CA GLU A 268 -3.43 1.42 -20.48
C GLU A 268 -3.24 2.80 -21.10
N LEU A 269 -3.24 3.87 -20.30
CA LEU A 269 -2.97 5.24 -20.75
C LEU A 269 -1.65 5.31 -21.53
N PHE A 270 -0.56 4.79 -20.95
CA PHE A 270 0.75 4.82 -21.59
C PHE A 270 0.83 3.91 -22.80
N GLN A 271 0.18 2.73 -22.79
CA GLN A 271 0.14 1.82 -23.93
C GLN A 271 -0.58 2.45 -25.12
N GLN A 272 -1.77 3.03 -24.91
CA GLN A 272 -2.53 3.73 -25.95
C GLN A 272 -1.71 4.87 -26.57
N ARG A 273 -1.05 5.68 -25.72
CA ARG A 273 -0.21 6.80 -26.16
C ARG A 273 1.02 6.34 -26.94
N LEU A 274 1.76 5.36 -26.41
CA LEU A 274 2.95 4.81 -27.07
C LEU A 274 2.61 4.17 -28.42
N THR A 275 1.48 3.48 -28.51
CA THR A 275 0.99 2.88 -29.76
C THR A 275 0.71 3.96 -30.81
N ARG A 276 0.06 5.07 -30.43
CA ARG A 276 -0.15 6.23 -31.32
C ARG A 276 1.16 6.86 -31.80
N HIS A 277 2.24 6.73 -31.02
CA HIS A 277 3.57 7.22 -31.37
C HIS A 277 4.48 6.15 -32.01
N GLY A 278 3.92 5.03 -32.49
CA GLY A 278 4.66 4.04 -33.28
C GLY A 278 5.49 3.04 -32.48
N PHE A 279 5.24 2.90 -31.17
CA PHE A 279 5.81 1.82 -30.38
C PHE A 279 5.00 0.54 -30.54
N THR A 280 5.70 -0.58 -30.66
CA THR A 280 5.13 -1.92 -30.51
C THR A 280 5.10 -2.28 -29.03
N ILE A 281 3.92 -2.60 -28.51
CA ILE A 281 3.70 -2.91 -27.09
C ILE A 281 3.56 -4.42 -26.90
N GLU A 282 4.35 -4.96 -25.99
CA GLU A 282 4.26 -6.33 -25.47
C GLU A 282 3.75 -6.25 -24.03
N VAL A 283 2.54 -6.77 -23.77
CA VAL A 283 1.98 -6.84 -22.41
C VAL A 283 2.55 -8.07 -21.71
N ILE A 284 3.19 -7.88 -20.57
CA ILE A 284 3.84 -8.95 -19.81
C ILE A 284 2.89 -9.47 -18.72
N ASP A 285 2.24 -8.56 -17.99
CA ASP A 285 1.28 -8.88 -16.94
C ASP A 285 0.22 -7.77 -16.86
N ALA A 286 -0.97 -8.04 -17.39
CA ALA A 286 -2.08 -7.10 -17.40
C ALA A 286 -2.57 -6.75 -15.99
N LYS A 287 -2.59 -7.73 -15.05
CA LYS A 287 -3.06 -7.51 -13.68
C LYS A 287 -2.14 -6.56 -12.93
N ARG A 288 -0.83 -6.62 -13.18
CA ARG A 288 0.15 -5.68 -12.58
C ARG A 288 0.35 -4.40 -13.39
N GLY A 289 -0.15 -4.34 -14.63
CA GLY A 289 0.11 -3.24 -15.56
C GLY A 289 1.53 -3.28 -16.15
N SER A 290 2.17 -4.45 -16.17
CA SER A 290 3.53 -4.63 -16.69
C SER A 290 3.51 -4.75 -18.21
N PHE A 291 4.36 -3.96 -18.88
CA PHE A 291 4.47 -3.98 -20.34
C PHE A 291 5.86 -3.52 -20.80
N ARG A 292 6.19 -3.84 -22.05
CA ARG A 292 7.40 -3.38 -22.74
C ARG A 292 7.00 -2.77 -24.07
N GLY A 293 7.34 -1.50 -24.27
CA GLY A 293 7.27 -0.82 -25.55
C GLY A 293 8.63 -0.76 -26.22
N ARG A 294 8.70 -1.10 -27.50
CA ARG A 294 9.88 -0.88 -28.34
C ARG A 294 9.49 -0.07 -29.57
N ARG A 295 10.32 0.89 -29.95
CA ARG A 295 10.09 1.64 -31.18
C ARG A 295 10.42 0.74 -32.38
N GLY A 296 9.48 0.61 -33.32
CA GLY A 296 9.72 -0.14 -34.55
C GLY A 296 10.84 0.50 -35.38
N LEU A 297 11.72 -0.32 -35.95
CA LEU A 297 12.88 0.09 -36.78
C LEU A 297 12.51 0.74 -38.13
N GLY A 298 11.27 1.19 -38.33
CA GLY A 298 10.69 1.45 -39.66
C GLY A 298 9.93 2.76 -39.83
N ALA A 299 10.26 3.81 -39.10
CA ALA A 299 9.73 5.16 -39.37
C ALA A 299 10.87 6.19 -39.33
N MET A 300 11.65 6.20 -40.41
CA MET A 300 12.28 7.41 -40.96
C MET A 300 11.42 7.91 -42.11
#